data_AF-A0A5N6Z702-F1
#
_entry.id   AF-A0A5N6Z702-F1
#
_cell.length_a   1.000
_cell.length_b   1.000
_cell.length_c   1.000
_cell.angle_alpha   90.00
_cell.angle_beta   90.00
_cell.angle_gamma   90.00
#
_symmetry.space_group_name_H-M   'P 1'
#
loop_
_entity.id
_entity.type
_entity.pdbx_description
1 polymer ?
#
loop_
_entity_poly.entity_id
_entity_poly.type
_entity_poly.pdbx_seq_one_letter_code
_entity_poly.pdbx_strand_id
1 'polypeptide(L)'
;MHYIQYTICCLLSLLLTGAKGHESKLFTRGPAFAKYPYPTFFIDCPELGGSGSRMDLAHLYGGGGYFPELRWPITTAETQEYVLVCEDPDEPFAEPVIHGLYYGIPPVFIGLHHSDFIEADSNNDPYRLRGGFRYGANSGGGVYLAPQPARGQGPHRYFFELIALNSTIDQSKLSAMATFDEIAREIEGKVVGWVFHNECAYPLLKDGHILRTLCRTIDTTNDKWKASELDLDYCFGVNPFQNELVALDNGKALSQCKGEDACTLRRKSVLGPWELDCQCPALKGTVDLDAVLKRNSDDTVVECFGHKGVEVDITSKIRAKY
;
A
#
# COMPACT_ATOMS: atom_id res chain seq x y z
N MET A 1 -28.64 -21.33 19.54
CA MET A 1 -28.76 -21.22 18.07
C MET A 1 -27.45 -20.89 17.34
N HIS A 2 -26.31 -20.73 18.03
CA HIS A 2 -25.01 -20.45 17.38
C HIS A 2 -24.36 -21.66 16.68
N TYR A 3 -24.71 -22.89 17.05
CA TYR A 3 -24.00 -24.09 16.55
C TYR A 3 -24.34 -24.49 15.12
N ILE A 4 -25.52 -24.11 14.61
CA ILE A 4 -25.99 -24.49 13.25
C ILE A 4 -25.36 -23.58 12.18
N GLN A 5 -25.01 -22.34 12.54
CA GLN A 5 -24.35 -21.41 11.62
C GLN A 5 -22.87 -21.78 11.38
N TYR A 6 -22.18 -22.31 12.41
CA TYR A 6 -20.80 -22.80 12.28
C TYR A 6 -20.67 -24.04 11.38
N THR A 7 -21.62 -24.99 11.42
CA THR A 7 -21.58 -26.19 10.57
C THR A 7 -21.88 -25.88 9.10
N ILE A 8 -22.76 -24.91 8.83
CA ILE A 8 -23.04 -24.45 7.47
C ILE A 8 -21.85 -23.67 6.90
N CYS A 9 -21.20 -22.80 7.69
CA CYS A 9 -19.96 -22.12 7.29
C CYS A 9 -18.85 -23.13 6.95
N CYS A 10 -18.56 -24.11 7.81
CA CYS A 10 -17.50 -25.09 7.55
C CYS A 10 -17.72 -25.94 6.28
N LEU A 11 -18.98 -26.25 5.93
CA LEU A 11 -19.29 -27.01 4.70
C LEU A 11 -19.19 -26.15 3.44
N LEU A 12 -19.50 -24.85 3.51
CA LEU A 12 -19.31 -23.90 2.40
C LEU A 12 -17.82 -23.57 2.17
N SER A 13 -17.02 -23.46 3.24
CA SER A 13 -15.58 -23.16 3.17
C SER A 13 -14.78 -24.20 2.36
N LEU A 14 -15.20 -25.47 2.38
CA LEU A 14 -14.55 -26.56 1.64
C LEU A 14 -14.88 -26.57 0.13
N LEU A 15 -15.99 -25.95 -0.28
CA LEU A 15 -16.45 -25.90 -1.68
C LEU A 15 -16.00 -24.64 -2.42
N LEU A 16 -15.59 -23.59 -1.69
CA LEU A 16 -15.28 -22.25 -2.24
C LEU A 16 -13.79 -21.91 -2.18
N THR A 17 -12.90 -22.89 -2.09
CA THR A 17 -11.44 -22.70 -2.05
C THR A 17 -10.86 -21.96 -3.28
N GLY A 18 -11.64 -21.76 -4.34
CA GLY A 18 -11.29 -20.96 -5.52
C GLY A 18 -11.87 -19.54 -5.59
N ALA A 19 -12.63 -19.10 -4.58
CA ALA A 19 -13.27 -17.77 -4.53
C ALA A 19 -12.54 -16.83 -3.55
N LYS A 20 -11.21 -16.82 -3.59
CA LYS A 20 -10.36 -15.88 -2.85
C LYS A 20 -9.84 -14.79 -3.78
N GLY A 21 -9.44 -13.66 -3.22
CA GLY A 21 -8.73 -12.63 -3.98
C GLY A 21 -9.66 -11.62 -4.65
N HIS A 22 -10.65 -11.12 -3.91
CA HIS A 22 -11.53 -10.04 -4.34
C HIS A 22 -10.85 -8.65 -4.27
N GLU A 23 -9.57 -8.55 -4.62
CA GLU A 23 -8.79 -7.31 -4.55
C GLU A 23 -9.31 -6.20 -5.46
N SER A 24 -9.94 -6.59 -6.57
CA SER A 24 -10.58 -5.66 -7.52
C SER A 24 -11.79 -4.95 -6.92
N LYS A 25 -12.25 -5.39 -5.75
CA LYS A 25 -13.42 -4.89 -5.02
C LYS A 25 -13.05 -4.16 -3.72
N LEU A 26 -11.76 -4.02 -3.42
CA LEU A 26 -11.31 -3.21 -2.28
C LEU A 26 -11.83 -1.77 -2.41
N PHE A 27 -11.97 -1.09 -1.28
CA PHE A 27 -12.46 0.29 -1.21
C PHE A 27 -11.68 1.22 -2.14
N THR A 28 -10.36 1.05 -2.20
CA THR A 28 -9.45 1.83 -3.04
C THR A 28 -9.59 1.58 -4.55
N ARG A 29 -10.38 0.59 -4.96
CA ARG A 29 -10.73 0.35 -6.38
C ARG A 29 -12.00 1.07 -6.83
N GLY A 30 -12.63 1.83 -5.92
CA GLY A 30 -13.82 2.61 -6.21
C GLY A 30 -13.57 3.82 -7.13
N PRO A 31 -14.65 4.44 -7.65
CA PRO A 31 -14.57 5.57 -8.59
C PRO A 31 -13.91 6.82 -7.99
N ALA A 32 -13.96 7.00 -6.67
CA ALA A 32 -13.33 8.13 -5.97
C ALA A 32 -11.80 8.21 -6.21
N PHE A 33 -11.16 7.09 -6.54
CA PHE A 33 -9.73 6.97 -6.75
C PHE A 33 -9.31 7.17 -8.22
N ALA A 34 -10.24 7.46 -9.13
CA ALA A 34 -9.93 7.60 -10.57
C ALA A 34 -8.84 8.65 -10.87
N LYS A 35 -8.74 9.71 -10.06
CA LYS A 35 -7.68 10.74 -10.18
C LYS A 35 -6.34 10.31 -9.55
N TYR A 36 -6.39 9.36 -8.62
CA TYR A 36 -5.24 8.80 -7.91
C TYR A 36 -5.24 7.27 -8.05
N PRO A 37 -5.10 6.73 -9.30
CA PRO A 37 -5.24 5.29 -9.55
C PRO A 37 -4.10 4.46 -8.93
N TYR A 38 -3.04 5.13 -8.48
CA TYR A 38 -1.90 4.52 -7.80
C TYR A 38 -1.75 5.11 -6.40
N PRO A 39 -1.25 4.31 -5.43
CA PRO A 39 -1.05 4.83 -4.09
C PRO A 39 0.08 5.87 -4.03
N THR A 40 -0.02 6.78 -3.08
CA THR A 40 0.76 8.03 -3.03
C THR A 40 1.75 8.10 -1.87
N PHE A 41 1.44 7.48 -0.72
CA PHE A 41 2.31 7.47 0.47
C PHE A 41 2.32 6.07 1.10
N PHE A 42 3.18 5.81 2.07
CA PHE A 42 3.28 4.49 2.73
C PHE A 42 2.72 4.52 4.15
N ILE A 43 2.34 3.34 4.64
CA ILE A 43 2.06 3.08 6.04
C ILE A 43 2.98 1.97 6.53
N ASP A 44 3.42 2.10 7.77
CA ASP A 44 4.22 1.12 8.48
C ASP A 44 3.46 0.62 9.71
N CYS A 45 3.74 -0.61 10.11
CA CYS A 45 3.24 -1.20 11.35
C CYS A 45 4.45 -1.63 12.19
N PRO A 46 4.88 -0.85 13.19
CA PRO A 46 6.07 -1.16 13.97
C PRO A 46 5.99 -2.50 14.72
N GLU A 47 4.78 -2.96 15.03
CA GLU A 47 4.54 -4.17 15.82
C GLU A 47 4.56 -5.44 14.96
N LEU A 48 3.94 -5.40 13.78
CA LEU A 48 3.83 -6.55 12.88
C LEU A 48 4.89 -6.52 11.76
N GLY A 49 5.48 -5.37 11.49
CA GLY A 49 6.37 -5.11 10.35
C GLY A 49 5.62 -4.70 9.09
N GLY A 50 6.34 -4.68 7.97
CA GLY A 50 5.79 -4.25 6.68
C GLY A 50 4.69 -5.15 6.12
N SER A 51 4.01 -4.66 5.08
CA SER A 51 2.97 -5.36 4.33
C SER A 51 3.33 -6.83 3.99
N GLY A 52 2.37 -7.72 4.22
CA GLY A 52 2.50 -9.18 4.10
C GLY A 52 3.01 -9.89 5.36
N SER A 53 3.37 -9.15 6.41
CA SER A 53 3.76 -9.77 7.68
C SER A 53 2.64 -10.58 8.31
N ARG A 54 3.02 -11.62 9.06
CA ARG A 54 2.05 -12.42 9.82
C ARG A 54 1.57 -11.65 11.03
N MET A 55 0.27 -11.64 11.22
CA MET A 55 -0.36 -11.11 12.42
C MET A 55 -0.11 -12.05 13.61
N ASP A 56 0.35 -11.50 14.73
CA ASP A 56 0.58 -12.28 15.96
C ASP A 56 -0.71 -12.50 16.77
N LEU A 57 -0.64 -13.31 17.82
CA LEU A 57 -1.80 -13.64 18.66
C LEU A 57 -2.43 -12.43 19.35
N ALA A 58 -1.70 -11.34 19.61
CA ALA A 58 -2.25 -10.17 20.29
C ALA A 58 -3.30 -9.44 19.43
N HIS A 59 -3.25 -9.62 18.11
CA HIS A 59 -4.12 -8.94 17.16
C HIS A 59 -5.25 -9.84 16.61
N LEU A 60 -5.22 -11.14 16.89
CA LEU A 60 -6.25 -12.10 16.48
C LEU A 60 -7.40 -12.15 17.50
N TYR A 61 -8.61 -12.52 17.06
CA TYR A 61 -9.79 -12.66 17.92
C TYR A 61 -9.58 -13.61 19.11
N GLY A 62 -8.84 -14.69 18.91
CA GLY A 62 -8.55 -15.69 19.95
C GLY A 62 -7.47 -15.29 20.95
N GLY A 63 -6.87 -14.12 20.80
CA GLY A 63 -5.89 -13.55 21.74
C GLY A 63 -6.34 -12.19 22.24
N GLY A 64 -5.57 -11.13 21.95
CA GLY A 64 -5.88 -9.78 22.43
C GLY A 64 -6.94 -9.04 21.61
N GLY A 65 -7.07 -9.38 20.32
CA GLY A 65 -7.96 -8.69 19.38
C GLY A 65 -7.65 -7.20 19.20
N TYR A 66 -6.41 -6.79 19.48
CA TYR A 66 -6.02 -5.38 19.42
C TYR A 66 -5.85 -4.91 17.99
N PHE A 67 -6.25 -3.66 17.74
CA PHE A 67 -5.95 -2.98 16.48
C PHE A 67 -4.43 -2.72 16.40
N PRO A 68 -3.76 -3.06 15.29
CA PRO A 68 -2.30 -2.90 15.17
C PRO A 68 -1.89 -1.43 15.11
N GLU A 69 -0.75 -1.09 15.71
CA GLU A 69 -0.19 0.25 15.57
C GLU A 69 0.14 0.56 14.10
N LEU A 70 -0.28 1.73 13.63
CA LEU A 70 -0.02 2.22 12.28
C LEU A 70 0.75 3.53 12.33
N ARG A 71 1.70 3.73 11.41
CA ARG A 71 2.47 4.98 11.25
C ARG A 71 2.59 5.37 9.80
N TRP A 72 2.50 6.66 9.51
CA TRP A 72 2.67 7.18 8.16
C TRP A 72 3.31 8.57 8.20
N PRO A 73 4.00 8.99 7.13
CA PRO A 73 4.54 10.35 7.05
C PRO A 73 3.40 11.36 6.84
N ILE A 74 3.66 12.63 7.09
CA ILE A 74 2.76 13.71 6.64
C ILE A 74 2.57 13.57 5.13
N THR A 75 1.31 13.48 4.69
CA THR A 75 0.94 13.08 3.32
C THR A 75 1.02 14.24 2.33
N THR A 76 0.17 15.26 2.51
CA THR A 76 0.17 16.50 1.72
C THR A 76 -0.16 17.69 2.62
N ALA A 77 0.28 18.88 2.22
CA ALA A 77 -0.16 20.13 2.87
C ALA A 77 -1.67 20.38 2.70
N GLU A 78 -2.31 19.71 1.73
CA GLU A 78 -3.74 19.84 1.45
C GLU A 78 -4.61 18.91 2.30
N THR A 79 -4.03 17.93 3.00
CA THR A 79 -4.80 16.95 3.77
C THR A 79 -5.51 17.62 4.94
N GLN A 80 -6.84 17.48 4.98
CA GLN A 80 -7.72 18.00 6.03
C GLN A 80 -8.28 16.90 6.94
N GLU A 81 -8.31 15.66 6.46
CA GLU A 81 -8.86 14.52 7.20
C GLU A 81 -8.32 13.21 6.62
N TYR A 82 -8.20 12.18 7.47
CA TYR A 82 -7.99 10.81 7.00
C TYR A 82 -9.23 9.92 7.22
N VAL A 83 -9.38 8.96 6.31
CA VAL A 83 -10.29 7.80 6.44
C VAL A 83 -9.44 6.54 6.44
N LEU A 84 -9.77 5.57 7.28
CA LEU A 84 -9.10 4.27 7.36
C LEU A 84 -10.13 3.16 7.19
N VAL A 85 -9.89 2.27 6.23
CA VAL A 85 -10.72 1.09 5.97
C VAL A 85 -9.88 -0.16 6.18
N CYS A 86 -10.44 -1.18 6.83
CA CYS A 86 -9.78 -2.46 7.02
C CYS A 86 -10.60 -3.56 6.36
N GLU A 87 -10.02 -4.30 5.41
CA GLU A 87 -10.75 -5.26 4.57
C GLU A 87 -10.05 -6.62 4.48
N ASP A 88 -10.86 -7.69 4.38
CA ASP A 88 -10.42 -9.06 4.07
C ASP A 88 -11.07 -9.50 2.74
N PRO A 89 -10.31 -9.52 1.62
CA PRO A 89 -10.81 -9.94 0.31
C PRO A 89 -10.71 -11.47 0.09
N ASP A 90 -10.29 -12.24 1.09
CA ASP A 90 -10.04 -13.68 0.99
C ASP A 90 -11.12 -14.54 1.66
N GLU A 91 -12.09 -13.91 2.33
CA GLU A 91 -13.31 -14.60 2.75
C GLU A 91 -14.16 -15.00 1.53
N PRO A 92 -14.88 -16.14 1.60
CA PRO A 92 -15.61 -16.71 0.47
C PRO A 92 -16.96 -16.02 0.25
N PHE A 93 -16.97 -14.69 0.32
CA PHE A 93 -18.11 -13.83 0.04
C PHE A 93 -17.89 -13.08 -1.28
N ALA A 94 -18.97 -12.58 -1.87
CA ALA A 94 -18.87 -11.84 -3.12
C ALA A 94 -18.11 -10.52 -2.98
N GLU A 95 -18.16 -9.90 -1.80
CA GLU A 95 -17.51 -8.62 -1.47
C GLU A 95 -16.53 -8.82 -0.32
N PRO A 96 -15.46 -8.00 -0.22
CA PRO A 96 -14.55 -8.03 0.93
C PRO A 96 -15.29 -7.87 2.26
N VAL A 97 -14.81 -8.55 3.30
CA VAL A 97 -15.32 -8.38 4.66
C VAL A 97 -14.70 -7.13 5.26
N ILE A 98 -15.53 -6.24 5.79
CA ILE A 98 -15.07 -5.00 6.40
C ILE A 98 -14.78 -5.27 7.87
N HIS A 99 -13.51 -5.20 8.24
CA HIS A 99 -13.02 -5.38 9.60
C HIS A 99 -13.09 -4.09 10.43
N GLY A 100 -13.00 -2.94 9.77
CA GLY A 100 -13.02 -1.64 10.43
C GLY A 100 -13.25 -0.52 9.41
N LEU A 101 -13.93 0.54 9.85
CA LEU A 101 -14.19 1.74 9.07
C LEU A 101 -14.06 2.92 10.01
N TYR A 102 -13.16 3.86 9.72
CA TYR A 102 -12.86 4.98 10.59
C TYR A 102 -12.77 6.27 9.78
N TYR A 103 -13.34 7.34 10.32
CA TYR A 103 -13.44 8.64 9.62
C TYR A 103 -13.35 9.79 10.63
N GLY A 104 -13.02 10.98 10.15
CA GLY A 104 -12.74 12.11 11.04
C GLY A 104 -11.37 12.04 11.71
N ILE A 105 -10.42 11.26 11.16
CA ILE A 105 -9.06 11.17 11.71
C ILE A 105 -8.35 12.50 11.43
N PRO A 106 -7.83 13.20 12.46
CA PRO A 106 -7.23 14.51 12.27
C PRO A 106 -5.98 14.47 11.35
N PRO A 107 -5.77 15.51 10.52
CA PRO A 107 -4.65 15.54 9.57
C PRO A 107 -3.28 15.69 10.24
N VAL A 108 -3.26 16.08 11.52
CA VAL A 108 -2.04 16.18 12.34
C VAL A 108 -1.54 14.80 12.78
N PHE A 109 -2.35 13.74 12.63
CA PHE A 109 -1.94 12.40 13.01
C PHE A 109 -0.93 11.85 11.98
N ILE A 110 0.15 11.30 12.51
CA ILE A 110 1.19 10.57 11.76
C ILE A 110 1.22 9.08 12.17
N GLY A 111 0.18 8.64 12.85
CA GLY A 111 0.02 7.29 13.34
C GLY A 111 -1.21 7.13 14.23
N LEU A 112 -1.54 5.87 14.50
CA LEU A 112 -2.64 5.45 15.38
C LEU A 112 -2.14 4.29 16.25
N HIS A 113 -2.40 4.38 17.54
CA HIS A 113 -2.09 3.34 18.51
C HIS A 113 -3.36 2.56 18.87
N HIS A 114 -3.21 1.33 19.38
CA HIS A 114 -4.32 0.53 19.88
C HIS A 114 -5.27 1.33 20.82
N SER A 115 -4.70 2.15 21.72
CA SER A 115 -5.48 2.95 22.68
C SER A 115 -6.42 3.97 22.03
N ASP A 116 -6.14 4.38 20.79
CA ASP A 116 -6.97 5.33 20.06
C ASP A 116 -8.30 4.70 19.65
N PHE A 117 -8.36 3.37 19.52
CA PHE A 117 -9.53 2.59 19.13
C PHE A 117 -10.39 2.13 20.31
N ILE A 118 -10.20 2.70 21.49
CA ILE A 118 -11.09 2.48 22.64
C ILE A 118 -12.26 3.45 22.51
N GLU A 119 -13.49 2.97 22.74
CA GLU A 119 -14.68 3.82 22.77
C GLU A 119 -14.52 4.95 23.81
N ALA A 120 -14.84 6.18 23.39
CA ALA A 120 -14.86 7.31 24.29
C ALA A 120 -16.11 7.26 25.16
N ASP A 121 -15.96 7.62 26.44
CA ASP A 121 -17.11 7.74 27.35
C ASP A 121 -17.87 9.03 27.01
N SER A 122 -18.83 8.93 26.08
CA SER A 122 -19.61 10.06 25.57
C SER A 122 -21.06 9.67 25.30
N ASN A 123 -21.97 10.12 26.18
CA ASN A 123 -23.40 9.86 26.05
C ASN A 123 -24.03 10.47 24.78
N ASN A 124 -23.46 11.55 24.25
CA ASN A 124 -23.99 12.26 23.08
C ASN A 124 -23.31 11.85 21.78
N ASP A 125 -22.32 10.97 21.84
CA ASP A 125 -21.54 10.55 20.67
C ASP A 125 -21.07 9.09 20.81
N PRO A 126 -21.99 8.12 20.63
CA PRO A 126 -21.75 6.71 20.95
C PRO A 126 -20.73 6.02 20.04
N TYR A 127 -20.33 6.64 18.93
CA TYR A 127 -19.38 6.07 17.96
C TYR A 127 -18.03 6.79 17.96
N ARG A 128 -17.78 7.63 18.97
CA ARG A 128 -16.52 8.34 19.13
C ARG A 128 -15.49 7.46 19.80
N LEU A 129 -14.27 7.55 19.32
CA LEU A 129 -13.11 6.86 19.88
C LEU A 129 -12.23 7.82 20.66
N ARG A 130 -11.41 7.29 21.57
CA ARG A 130 -10.48 8.09 22.39
C ARG A 130 -9.48 8.88 21.56
N GLY A 131 -9.12 8.38 20.38
CA GLY A 131 -8.30 9.11 19.41
C GLY A 131 -8.97 10.35 18.80
N GLY A 132 -10.24 10.62 19.14
CA GLY A 132 -10.96 11.82 18.72
C GLY A 132 -11.67 11.73 17.37
N PHE A 133 -11.54 10.59 16.69
CA PHE A 133 -12.25 10.22 15.45
C PHE A 133 -13.40 9.25 15.73
N ARG A 134 -14.09 8.81 14.67
CA ARG A 134 -15.28 7.94 14.76
C ARG A 134 -15.03 6.60 14.07
N TYR A 135 -15.77 5.58 14.51
CA TYR A 135 -15.90 4.33 13.78
C TYR A 135 -17.28 4.22 13.11
N GLY A 136 -17.32 3.55 11.95
CA GLY A 136 -18.52 3.26 11.19
C GLY A 136 -18.92 1.78 11.27
N ALA A 137 -19.93 1.41 10.50
CA ALA A 137 -20.43 0.05 10.43
C ALA A 137 -19.39 -0.86 9.76
N ASN A 138 -19.13 -2.00 10.41
CA ASN A 138 -18.29 -3.08 9.91
C ASN A 138 -19.02 -4.42 10.10
N SER A 139 -18.45 -5.50 9.58
CA SER A 139 -19.08 -6.83 9.63
C SER A 139 -19.17 -7.44 11.04
N GLY A 140 -18.45 -6.88 12.02
CA GLY A 140 -18.46 -7.32 13.41
C GLY A 140 -19.42 -6.57 14.34
N GLY A 141 -19.96 -5.41 13.91
CA GLY A 141 -20.91 -4.60 14.69
C GLY A 141 -20.32 -3.85 15.89
N GLY A 142 -18.99 -3.77 15.99
CA GLY A 142 -18.27 -3.03 17.05
C GLY A 142 -17.20 -2.12 16.45
N VAL A 143 -16.19 -1.73 17.23
CA VAL A 143 -15.10 -0.87 16.75
C VAL A 143 -14.25 -1.58 15.69
N TYR A 144 -13.81 -2.79 15.99
CA TYR A 144 -12.92 -3.59 15.14
C TYR A 144 -13.34 -5.05 15.20
N LEU A 145 -13.52 -5.68 14.04
CA LEU A 145 -13.65 -7.12 13.93
C LEU A 145 -12.24 -7.72 13.90
N ALA A 146 -11.78 -8.27 15.01
CA ALA A 146 -10.46 -8.90 15.06
C ALA A 146 -10.40 -10.12 14.10
N PRO A 147 -9.30 -10.29 13.34
CA PRO A 147 -9.13 -11.40 12.42
C PRO A 147 -9.36 -12.78 13.05
N GLN A 148 -10.18 -13.58 12.37
CA GLN A 148 -10.48 -14.95 12.76
C GLN A 148 -10.80 -15.83 11.52
N PRO A 149 -9.81 -16.12 10.64
CA PRO A 149 -10.02 -17.04 9.53
C PRO A 149 -10.56 -18.39 10.03
N ALA A 150 -11.56 -18.94 9.33
CA ALA A 150 -12.10 -20.24 9.68
C ALA A 150 -11.04 -21.34 9.43
N ARG A 151 -11.06 -22.36 10.30
CA ARG A 151 -10.12 -23.48 10.17
C ARG A 151 -10.25 -24.14 8.80
N GLY A 152 -9.12 -24.29 8.12
CA GLY A 152 -9.05 -24.92 6.80
C GLY A 152 -9.17 -23.97 5.62
N GLN A 153 -9.44 -22.68 5.83
CA GLN A 153 -9.42 -21.69 4.74
C GLN A 153 -8.01 -21.30 4.30
N GLY A 154 -6.97 -21.59 5.09
CA GLY A 154 -5.61 -21.11 4.81
C GLY A 154 -5.40 -19.65 5.24
N PRO A 155 -4.29 -19.00 4.85
CA PRO A 155 -4.05 -17.60 5.21
C PRO A 155 -5.07 -16.68 4.53
N HIS A 156 -5.47 -15.63 5.25
CA HIS A 156 -6.24 -14.49 4.76
C HIS A 156 -5.37 -13.24 4.85
N ARG A 157 -5.63 -12.29 3.96
CA ARG A 157 -4.95 -11.00 3.92
C ARG A 157 -5.88 -9.93 4.47
N TYR A 158 -5.31 -9.05 5.29
CA TYR A 158 -6.02 -7.94 5.91
C TYR A 158 -5.39 -6.64 5.42
N PHE A 159 -6.13 -5.88 4.64
CA PHE A 159 -5.72 -4.60 4.08
C PHE A 159 -6.07 -3.49 5.07
N PHE A 160 -5.18 -2.51 5.24
CA PHE A 160 -5.33 -1.37 6.17
C PHE A 160 -5.18 -0.07 5.40
N GLU A 161 -6.21 0.30 4.66
CA GLU A 161 -6.17 1.33 3.64
C GLU A 161 -6.42 2.70 4.26
N LEU A 162 -5.37 3.53 4.35
CA LEU A 162 -5.46 4.92 4.79
C LEU A 162 -5.61 5.86 3.58
N ILE A 163 -6.60 6.73 3.62
CA ILE A 163 -6.97 7.67 2.57
C ILE A 163 -6.87 9.09 3.11
N ALA A 164 -6.15 9.95 2.39
CA ALA A 164 -6.02 11.38 2.67
C ALA A 164 -7.05 12.17 1.86
N LEU A 165 -7.82 13.01 2.55
CA LEU A 165 -8.87 13.85 1.97
C LEU A 165 -8.49 15.34 2.06
N ASN A 166 -8.79 16.12 1.03
CA ASN A 166 -8.62 17.59 1.03
C ASN A 166 -9.78 18.36 1.68
N SER A 167 -10.80 17.66 2.13
CA SER A 167 -11.97 18.21 2.79
C SER A 167 -12.55 17.16 3.72
N THR A 168 -13.13 17.59 4.84
CA THR A 168 -13.71 16.70 5.85
C THR A 168 -14.96 15.99 5.30
N ILE A 169 -15.24 14.80 5.80
CA ILE A 169 -16.51 14.12 5.59
C ILE A 169 -17.66 14.95 6.17
N ASP A 170 -18.73 15.15 5.40
CA ASP A 170 -19.92 15.87 5.85
C ASP A 170 -20.78 14.95 6.71
N GLN A 171 -20.55 14.98 8.03
CA GLN A 171 -21.21 14.11 9.00
C GLN A 171 -22.73 14.29 9.04
N SER A 172 -23.27 15.41 8.54
CA SER A 172 -24.73 15.65 8.52
C SER A 172 -25.46 14.76 7.51
N LYS A 173 -24.74 14.17 6.56
CA LYS A 173 -25.27 13.26 5.54
C LYS A 173 -25.10 11.78 5.89
N LEU A 174 -24.49 11.47 7.03
CA LEU A 174 -24.24 10.11 7.45
C LEU A 174 -25.33 9.61 8.40
N SER A 175 -25.52 8.30 8.39
CA SER A 175 -26.19 7.63 9.48
C SER A 175 -25.39 7.81 10.79
N ALA A 176 -26.05 7.59 11.94
CA ALA A 176 -25.41 7.75 13.24
C ALA A 176 -24.12 6.92 13.33
N MET A 177 -24.18 5.66 12.90
CA MET A 177 -23.02 4.84 12.55
C MET A 177 -22.88 4.83 11.03
N ALA A 178 -21.87 5.53 10.50
CA ALA A 178 -21.69 5.67 9.06
C ALA A 178 -21.43 4.33 8.39
N THR A 179 -22.06 4.08 7.24
CA THR A 179 -21.87 2.87 6.44
C THR A 179 -20.77 3.03 5.42
N PHE A 180 -20.26 1.91 4.90
CA PHE A 180 -19.28 1.89 3.82
C PHE A 180 -19.72 2.69 2.60
N ASP A 181 -20.95 2.50 2.12
CA ASP A 181 -21.49 3.21 0.96
C ASP A 181 -21.64 4.72 1.21
N GLU A 182 -21.99 5.12 2.44
CA GLU A 182 -22.06 6.54 2.80
C GLU A 182 -20.68 7.20 2.77
N ILE A 183 -19.66 6.54 3.33
CA ILE A 183 -18.28 7.03 3.28
C ILE A 183 -17.76 7.01 1.84
N ALA A 184 -18.01 5.95 1.06
CA ALA A 184 -17.63 5.85 -0.34
C ALA A 184 -18.15 7.03 -1.17
N ARG A 185 -19.43 7.40 -0.98
CA ARG A 185 -20.01 8.59 -1.62
C ARG A 185 -19.38 9.88 -1.13
N GLU A 186 -19.16 10.02 0.18
CA GLU A 186 -18.64 11.25 0.76
C GLU A 186 -17.17 11.53 0.44
N ILE A 187 -16.38 10.52 0.07
CA ILE A 187 -14.99 10.73 -0.38
C ILE A 187 -14.88 11.11 -1.85
N GLU A 188 -15.94 11.00 -2.66
CA GLU A 188 -15.89 11.32 -4.08
C GLU A 188 -15.45 12.78 -4.30
N GLY A 189 -14.40 12.96 -5.09
CA GLY A 189 -13.80 14.27 -5.36
C GLY A 189 -12.96 14.87 -4.22
N LYS A 190 -12.86 14.20 -3.06
CA LYS A 190 -12.08 14.67 -1.90
C LYS A 190 -10.72 13.97 -1.76
N VAL A 191 -10.53 12.81 -2.38
CA VAL A 191 -9.27 12.04 -2.32
C VAL A 191 -8.12 12.88 -2.88
N VAL A 192 -7.03 13.00 -2.11
CA VAL A 192 -5.75 13.60 -2.55
C VAL A 192 -4.55 12.66 -2.39
N GLY A 193 -4.77 11.49 -1.81
CA GLY A 193 -3.79 10.44 -1.70
C GLY A 193 -4.33 9.24 -0.94
N TRP A 194 -3.67 8.10 -1.09
CA TRP A 194 -3.94 6.91 -0.32
C TRP A 194 -2.70 6.02 -0.23
N VAL A 195 -2.77 5.03 0.66
CA VAL A 195 -1.63 4.25 1.10
C VAL A 195 -1.18 3.14 0.13
N PHE A 196 0.14 3.01 -0.03
CA PHE A 196 0.83 1.90 -0.65
C PHE A 196 1.02 0.77 0.37
N HIS A 197 0.34 -0.36 0.18
CA HIS A 197 0.69 -1.61 0.84
C HIS A 197 1.81 -2.27 0.03
N ASN A 198 3.06 -2.18 0.52
CA ASN A 198 4.23 -2.66 -0.22
C ASN A 198 4.14 -4.17 -0.49
N GLU A 199 4.19 -4.56 -1.76
CA GLU A 199 4.94 -5.77 -2.15
C GLU A 199 6.32 -5.42 -2.74
N CYS A 200 6.70 -4.14 -2.94
CA CYS A 200 8.06 -3.77 -3.38
C CYS A 200 8.59 -2.45 -2.80
N ALA A 201 9.70 -2.51 -2.05
CA ALA A 201 10.46 -1.38 -1.56
C ALA A 201 11.26 -0.64 -2.66
N TYR A 202 11.44 0.66 -2.38
CA TYR A 202 12.05 1.75 -3.14
C TYR A 202 13.13 1.41 -4.20
N PRO A 203 13.15 2.11 -5.35
CA PRO A 203 14.28 2.05 -6.26
C PRO A 203 15.55 2.65 -5.64
N LEU A 204 16.63 1.89 -5.63
CA LEU A 204 17.98 2.31 -5.25
C LEU A 204 18.84 2.39 -6.51
N LEU A 205 19.44 3.55 -6.78
CA LEU A 205 20.44 3.67 -7.83
C LEU A 205 21.79 3.22 -7.30
N LYS A 206 22.42 2.29 -8.01
CA LYS A 206 23.81 1.88 -7.80
C LYS A 206 24.72 2.55 -8.83
N ASP A 207 26.03 2.34 -8.68
CA ASP A 207 27.07 2.84 -9.59
C ASP A 207 26.67 2.72 -11.06
N GLY A 208 26.79 3.83 -11.79
CA GLY A 208 26.29 3.94 -13.16
C GLY A 208 24.79 4.22 -13.19
N HIS A 209 24.05 3.40 -13.93
CA HIS A 209 22.59 3.52 -14.07
C HIS A 209 21.86 2.23 -13.68
N ILE A 210 22.39 1.47 -12.72
CA ILE A 210 21.77 0.23 -12.27
C ILE A 210 20.70 0.54 -11.23
N LEU A 211 19.45 0.32 -11.58
CA LEU A 211 18.29 0.46 -10.70
C LEU A 211 18.02 -0.85 -9.97
N ARG A 212 18.22 -0.86 -8.65
CA ARG A 212 17.82 -1.98 -7.80
C ARG A 212 16.44 -1.74 -7.21
N THR A 213 15.54 -2.69 -7.34
CA THR A 213 14.29 -2.76 -6.57
C THR A 213 14.32 -3.95 -5.63
N LEU A 214 13.61 -3.85 -4.51
CA LEU A 214 13.40 -4.98 -3.61
C LEU A 214 11.91 -5.31 -3.56
N CYS A 215 11.54 -6.49 -4.03
CA CYS A 215 10.17 -6.98 -4.04
C CYS A 215 10.01 -8.19 -3.11
N ARG A 216 8.95 -8.18 -2.30
CA ARG A 216 8.50 -9.30 -1.50
C ARG A 216 7.64 -10.19 -2.38
N THR A 217 8.05 -11.45 -2.57
CA THR A 217 7.20 -12.46 -3.21
C THR A 217 6.44 -13.24 -2.17
N ILE A 218 5.11 -13.31 -2.31
CA ILE A 218 4.28 -14.25 -1.55
C ILE A 218 4.19 -15.55 -2.36
N ASP A 219 5.18 -16.43 -2.24
CA ASP A 219 4.99 -17.84 -2.64
C ASP A 219 4.46 -18.61 -1.42
N THR A 220 3.43 -19.43 -1.65
CA THR A 220 2.65 -20.24 -0.69
C THR A 220 3.47 -21.09 0.28
N THR A 221 4.79 -21.18 0.11
CA THR A 221 5.67 -22.02 0.92
C THR A 221 6.88 -21.31 1.54
N ASN A 222 7.22 -20.06 1.18
CA ASN A 222 8.32 -19.31 1.83
C ASN A 222 8.26 -17.79 1.57
N ASP A 223 8.34 -17.00 2.64
CA ASP A 223 8.62 -15.56 2.59
C ASP A 223 10.04 -15.32 2.05
N LYS A 224 10.16 -14.83 0.81
CA LYS A 224 11.45 -14.41 0.24
C LYS A 224 11.36 -13.01 -0.33
N TRP A 225 12.36 -12.21 0.01
CA TRP A 225 12.64 -10.97 -0.70
C TRP A 225 13.46 -11.30 -1.94
N LYS A 226 12.98 -10.87 -3.09
CA LYS A 226 13.72 -10.87 -4.34
C LYS A 226 14.17 -9.45 -4.63
N ALA A 227 15.45 -9.25 -4.89
CA ALA A 227 15.89 -8.01 -5.50
C ALA A 227 15.94 -8.20 -7.01
N SER A 228 15.64 -7.14 -7.76
CA SER A 228 15.89 -7.10 -9.20
C SER A 228 16.78 -5.90 -9.51
N GLU A 229 17.72 -6.08 -10.42
CA GLU A 229 18.58 -5.02 -10.93
C GLU A 229 18.31 -4.81 -12.41
N LEU A 230 17.81 -3.63 -12.76
CA LEU A 230 17.57 -3.19 -14.13
C LEU A 230 18.69 -2.24 -14.54
N ASP A 231 19.33 -2.52 -15.67
CA ASP A 231 20.29 -1.61 -16.27
C ASP A 231 19.54 -0.56 -17.10
N LEU A 232 19.51 0.68 -16.59
CA LEU A 232 18.79 1.76 -17.24
C LEU A 232 19.49 2.26 -18.53
N ASP A 233 20.71 1.81 -18.83
CA ASP A 233 21.37 2.13 -20.11
C ASP A 233 20.56 1.64 -21.31
N TYR A 234 19.77 0.58 -21.13
CA TYR A 234 18.85 0.03 -22.13
C TYR A 234 17.50 0.75 -22.21
N CYS A 235 17.19 1.57 -21.21
CA CYS A 235 15.92 2.30 -21.11
C CYS A 235 16.03 3.73 -21.64
N PHE A 236 17.24 4.31 -21.65
CA PHE A 236 17.47 5.72 -21.97
C PHE A 236 18.58 5.89 -23.02
N GLY A 237 18.45 6.93 -23.84
CA GLY A 237 19.51 7.41 -24.71
C GLY A 237 19.68 8.93 -24.60
N VAL A 238 20.50 9.48 -25.49
CA VAL A 238 20.80 10.91 -25.52
C VAL A 238 20.26 11.51 -26.81
N ASN A 239 19.52 12.61 -26.71
CA ASN A 239 19.26 13.45 -27.86
C ASN A 239 20.55 14.24 -28.19
N PRO A 240 21.23 13.95 -29.32
CA PRO A 240 22.54 14.53 -29.61
C PRO A 240 22.49 16.05 -29.90
N PHE A 241 21.30 16.61 -30.11
CA PHE A 241 21.13 18.04 -30.38
C PHE A 241 20.91 18.86 -29.11
N GLN A 242 20.32 18.24 -28.08
CA GLN A 242 19.93 18.92 -26.84
C GLN A 242 20.74 18.45 -25.62
N ASN A 243 21.52 17.38 -25.76
CA ASN A 243 22.21 16.68 -24.66
C ASN A 243 21.27 16.23 -23.54
N GLU A 244 19.99 16.06 -23.84
CA GLU A 244 18.95 15.65 -22.91
C GLU A 244 18.80 14.12 -22.90
N LEU A 245 18.55 13.57 -21.71
CA LEU A 245 18.13 12.18 -21.53
C LEU A 245 16.74 11.99 -22.13
N VAL A 246 16.57 10.95 -22.94
CA VAL A 246 15.29 10.59 -23.56
C VAL A 246 15.05 9.09 -23.40
N ALA A 247 13.83 8.71 -23.03
CA ALA A 247 13.41 7.32 -23.00
C ALA A 247 13.38 6.74 -24.42
N LEU A 248 14.16 5.69 -24.66
CA LEU A 248 14.30 5.08 -25.99
C LEU A 248 14.35 3.57 -25.85
N ASP A 249 13.58 2.89 -26.70
CA ASP A 249 13.67 1.43 -26.87
C ASP A 249 15.06 1.07 -27.40
N ASN A 250 15.72 0.12 -26.73
CA ASN A 250 17.13 -0.25 -26.96
C ASN A 250 18.10 0.93 -26.83
N GLY A 251 17.85 1.81 -25.86
CA GLY A 251 18.79 2.84 -25.47
C GLY A 251 20.20 2.27 -25.34
N LYS A 252 21.19 3.01 -25.81
CA LYS A 252 22.57 2.86 -25.39
C LYS A 252 22.93 4.21 -24.81
N ALA A 253 22.52 4.46 -23.56
CA ALA A 253 23.10 5.59 -22.84
C ALA A 253 24.62 5.49 -23.03
N LEU A 254 25.23 6.58 -23.52
CA LEU A 254 26.64 6.58 -23.84
C LEU A 254 27.40 6.21 -22.56
N SER A 255 28.22 5.17 -22.64
CA SER A 255 29.03 4.54 -21.58
C SER A 255 30.04 5.46 -20.87
N GLN A 256 29.84 6.77 -20.97
CA GLN A 256 30.68 7.86 -20.50
C GLN A 256 30.15 8.48 -19.21
N CYS A 257 28.91 8.23 -18.80
CA CYS A 257 28.42 8.67 -17.49
C CYS A 257 28.91 7.66 -16.42
N LYS A 258 30.16 7.84 -16.01
CA LYS A 258 30.85 6.99 -15.03
C LYS A 258 31.35 7.85 -13.88
N GLY A 259 30.96 7.49 -12.65
CA GLY A 259 31.39 8.13 -11.41
C GLY A 259 30.34 7.99 -10.32
N GLU A 260 30.77 7.83 -9.06
CA GLU A 260 29.90 8.04 -7.90
C GLU A 260 29.34 9.47 -7.99
N ASP A 261 28.02 9.64 -7.81
CA ASP A 261 27.27 10.91 -7.88
C ASP A 261 27.04 11.54 -9.27
N ALA A 262 27.40 10.87 -10.37
CA ALA A 262 27.13 11.34 -11.73
C ALA A 262 25.62 11.43 -12.06
N CYS A 263 24.84 10.50 -11.49
CA CYS A 263 23.40 10.45 -11.59
C CYS A 263 22.80 10.23 -10.20
N THR A 264 21.66 10.86 -9.93
CA THR A 264 20.95 10.74 -8.66
C THR A 264 19.48 10.46 -8.91
N LEU A 265 18.89 9.61 -8.08
CA LEU A 265 17.44 9.49 -8.00
C LEU A 265 16.91 10.60 -7.11
N ARG A 266 15.97 11.36 -7.65
CA ARG A 266 15.27 12.40 -6.91
C ARG A 266 13.78 12.18 -7.02
N ARG A 267 13.05 12.56 -5.98
CA ARG A 267 11.61 12.75 -6.08
C ARG A 267 11.34 14.24 -6.17
N LYS A 268 10.56 14.63 -7.19
CA LYS A 268 10.16 16.03 -7.41
C LYS A 268 9.33 16.61 -6.25
N SER A 269 8.64 15.75 -5.54
CA SER A 269 7.94 16.03 -4.29
C SER A 269 7.79 14.73 -3.50
N VAL A 270 7.36 14.79 -2.24
CA VAL A 270 7.13 13.58 -1.41
C VAL A 270 6.27 12.53 -2.14
N LEU A 271 5.34 13.00 -3.00
CA LEU A 271 4.40 12.20 -3.80
C LEU A 271 4.67 12.26 -5.32
N GLY A 272 5.77 12.88 -5.74
CA GLY A 272 6.10 13.08 -7.14
C GLY A 272 6.78 11.85 -7.74
N PRO A 273 6.80 11.75 -9.08
CA PRO A 273 7.45 10.63 -9.75
C PRO A 273 8.93 10.55 -9.37
N TRP A 274 9.47 9.34 -9.44
CA TRP A 274 10.92 9.16 -9.38
C TRP A 274 11.55 9.72 -10.65
N GLU A 275 12.54 10.58 -10.47
CA GLU A 275 13.30 11.15 -11.56
C GLU A 275 14.76 10.74 -11.47
N LEU A 276 15.31 10.33 -12.61
CA LEU A 276 16.74 10.15 -12.79
C LEU A 276 17.33 11.49 -13.27
N ASP A 277 18.13 12.14 -12.43
CA ASP A 277 18.84 13.37 -12.74
C ASP A 277 20.32 13.06 -12.95
N CYS A 278 20.82 13.26 -14.17
CA CYS A 278 22.22 13.03 -14.54
C CYS A 278 22.91 14.32 -14.94
N GLN A 279 24.09 14.57 -14.36
CA GLN A 279 24.91 15.76 -14.61
C GLN A 279 26.30 15.38 -15.10
N CYS A 280 26.34 14.68 -16.23
CA CYS A 280 27.57 14.23 -16.86
C CYS A 280 28.09 15.21 -17.92
N PRO A 281 29.40 15.20 -18.22
CA PRO A 281 29.96 16.04 -19.29
C PRO A 281 29.30 15.82 -20.66
N ALA A 282 28.83 14.61 -20.93
CA ALA A 282 28.17 14.21 -22.19
C ALA A 282 26.63 14.18 -22.11
N LEU A 283 26.03 14.39 -20.93
CA LEU A 283 24.61 14.15 -20.70
C LEU A 283 24.08 15.03 -19.57
N LYS A 284 23.06 15.85 -19.85
CA LYS A 284 22.37 16.67 -18.85
C LYS A 284 20.87 16.55 -19.02
N GLY A 285 20.18 16.04 -18.02
CA GLY A 285 18.73 15.96 -18.10
C GLY A 285 18.10 15.20 -16.95
N THR A 286 16.78 15.25 -16.95
CA THR A 286 15.95 14.62 -15.95
C THR A 286 14.89 13.80 -16.66
N VAL A 287 14.70 12.54 -16.26
CA VAL A 287 13.66 11.67 -16.82
C VAL A 287 12.80 11.07 -15.73
N ASP A 288 11.50 11.08 -15.97
CA ASP A 288 10.48 10.41 -15.18
C ASP A 288 10.58 8.88 -15.38
N LEU A 289 10.95 8.19 -14.31
CA LEU A 289 11.07 6.74 -14.30
C LEU A 289 9.71 6.05 -14.28
N ASP A 290 8.70 6.64 -13.66
CA ASP A 290 7.38 6.03 -13.52
C ASP A 290 6.65 5.97 -14.88
N ALA A 291 6.99 6.87 -15.80
CA ALA A 291 6.50 6.86 -17.18
C ALA A 291 7.14 5.76 -18.07
N VAL A 292 8.27 5.20 -17.67
CA VAL A 292 9.13 4.37 -18.53
C VAL A 292 9.23 2.94 -18.00
N LEU A 293 9.32 2.79 -16.68
CA LEU A 293 9.41 1.51 -16.02
C LEU A 293 8.05 0.84 -15.98
N LYS A 294 8.03 -0.44 -16.39
CA LYS A 294 6.89 -1.34 -16.27
C LYS A 294 7.28 -2.48 -15.35
N ARG A 295 6.28 -3.17 -14.80
CA ARG A 295 6.51 -4.42 -14.06
C ARG A 295 6.07 -5.60 -14.91
N ASN A 296 6.80 -6.70 -14.78
CA ASN A 296 6.40 -7.95 -15.41
C ASN A 296 5.14 -8.54 -14.74
N SER A 297 4.56 -9.58 -15.35
CA SER A 297 3.37 -10.29 -14.86
C SER A 297 3.51 -10.86 -13.45
N ASP A 298 4.74 -11.01 -12.96
CA ASP A 298 5.05 -11.63 -11.68
C ASP A 298 5.44 -10.58 -10.63
N ASP A 299 5.20 -9.28 -10.93
CA ASP A 299 5.39 -8.06 -10.12
C ASP A 299 6.75 -7.87 -9.41
N THR A 300 7.72 -8.71 -9.74
CA THR A 300 9.00 -8.85 -9.01
C THR A 300 10.19 -8.28 -9.75
N VAL A 301 10.06 -8.16 -11.08
CA VAL A 301 11.11 -7.69 -11.96
C VAL A 301 10.61 -6.46 -12.68
N VAL A 302 11.34 -5.36 -12.51
CA VAL A 302 11.11 -4.15 -13.29
C VAL A 302 11.67 -4.33 -14.69
N GLU A 303 10.95 -3.87 -15.69
CA GLU A 303 11.34 -3.87 -17.09
C GLU A 303 11.13 -2.50 -17.74
N CYS A 304 11.83 -2.24 -18.84
CA CYS A 304 11.63 -1.07 -19.67
C CYS A 304 11.75 -1.50 -21.13
N PHE A 305 10.79 -1.14 -21.99
CA PHE A 305 10.83 -1.49 -23.43
C PHE A 305 11.18 -2.98 -23.74
N GLY A 306 10.76 -3.91 -22.88
CA GLY A 306 11.07 -5.34 -23.02
C GLY A 306 12.44 -5.78 -22.48
N HIS A 307 13.30 -4.86 -22.05
CA HIS A 307 14.49 -5.16 -21.26
C HIS A 307 14.11 -5.43 -19.80
N LYS A 308 14.33 -6.66 -19.35
CA LYS A 308 13.96 -7.12 -18.00
C LYS A 308 15.16 -7.03 -17.05
N GLY A 309 14.91 -6.59 -15.83
CA GLY A 309 15.90 -6.64 -14.76
C GLY A 309 16.32 -8.07 -14.44
N VAL A 310 17.52 -8.21 -13.89
CA VAL A 310 18.08 -9.49 -13.46
C VAL A 310 17.77 -9.70 -11.98
N GLU A 311 17.20 -10.85 -11.63
CA GLU A 311 17.02 -11.23 -10.23
C GLU A 311 18.38 -11.37 -9.53
N VAL A 312 18.52 -10.75 -8.36
CA VAL A 312 19.72 -10.80 -7.53
C VAL A 312 19.39 -11.39 -6.16
N ASP A 313 20.18 -12.39 -5.76
CA ASP A 313 20.05 -13.02 -4.46
C ASP A 313 20.62 -12.13 -3.35
N ILE A 314 19.76 -11.76 -2.40
CA ILE A 314 20.11 -10.90 -1.25
C ILE A 314 20.43 -11.68 0.02
N THR A 315 20.30 -13.01 0.02
CA THR A 315 20.58 -13.85 1.22
C THR A 315 22.05 -13.84 1.65
N SER A 316 22.97 -13.42 0.78
CA SER A 316 24.42 -13.44 1.06
C SER A 316 25.00 -12.17 1.69
N LYS A 317 24.26 -11.04 1.74
CA LYS A 317 24.81 -9.74 2.18
C LYS A 317 24.14 -9.06 3.40
N ILE A 318 23.07 -9.63 3.96
CA ILE A 318 22.39 -9.04 5.13
C ILE A 318 23.17 -9.27 6.47
N ARG A 319 24.24 -10.08 6.48
CA ARG A 319 25.08 -10.28 7.68
C ARG A 319 26.08 -9.15 7.99
N ALA A 320 26.15 -8.09 7.20
CA ALA A 320 27.07 -6.98 7.45
C ALA A 320 26.33 -5.64 7.34
N LYS A 321 26.16 -4.97 8.49
CA LYS A 321 25.43 -3.71 8.73
C LYS A 321 23.90 -3.82 8.70
N TYR A 322 23.33 -4.32 9.79
CA TYR A 322 22.49 -3.52 10.71
C TYR A 322 22.73 -4.05 12.12
#